data_AF-A0A929ZGJ2-F1
#
_entry.id   AF-A0A929ZGJ2-F1
#
_cell.length_a   1.000
_cell.length_b   1.000
_cell.length_c   1.000
_cell.angle_alpha   90.00
_cell.angle_beta   90.00
_cell.angle_gamma   90.00
#
_symmetry.space_group_name_H-M   'P 1'
#
loop_
_entity.id
_entity.type
_entity.pdbx_description
1 polymer ?
#
loop_
_entity_poly.entity_id
_entity_poly.type
_entity_poly.pdbx_seq_one_letter_code
_entity_poly.pdbx_strand_id
1 'polypeptide(L)'
;MTWLSSNWGLIGSLTLAHLWIALPAIALSVLLSVPIARWAAFSRRGGWVLSALSALYAVPSLPLLIVIPMIVGVALRSPANMVIVLTL
;
A
#
# COMPACT_ATOMS: atom_id res chain seq x y z
N MET A 1 24.06 -27.59 2.44
CA MET A 1 23.04 -26.52 2.39
C MET A 1 21.91 -26.86 3.36
N THR A 2 22.01 -26.46 4.63
CA THR A 2 21.02 -26.76 5.69
C THR A 2 20.36 -25.50 6.26
N TRP A 3 20.64 -24.33 5.67
CA TRP A 3 20.12 -23.05 6.17
C TRP A 3 18.59 -23.02 6.18
N LEU A 4 17.94 -23.44 5.09
CA LEU A 4 16.49 -23.42 4.98
C LEU A 4 15.81 -24.28 6.06
N SER A 5 16.28 -25.51 6.24
CA SER A 5 15.75 -26.41 7.27
C SER A 5 15.99 -25.92 8.69
N SER A 6 17.06 -25.14 8.92
CA SER A 6 17.39 -24.57 10.23
C SER A 6 16.65 -23.26 10.53
N ASN A 7 16.05 -22.61 9.53
CA ASN A 7 15.48 -21.26 9.66
C ASN A 7 13.97 -21.20 9.38
N TRP A 8 13.27 -22.34 9.34
CA TRP A 8 11.82 -22.37 9.12
C TRP A 8 11.03 -21.48 10.10
N GLY A 9 11.43 -21.45 11.38
CA GLY A 9 10.80 -20.58 12.37
C GLY A 9 10.99 -19.08 12.08
N LEU A 10 12.19 -18.68 11.64
CA LEU A 10 12.50 -17.30 11.25
C LEU A 10 11.73 -16.90 9.98
N ILE A 11 11.67 -17.79 8.99
CA ILE A 11 10.89 -17.54 7.77
C ILE A 11 9.42 -17.35 8.13
N GLY A 12 8.85 -18.24 8.95
CA GLY A 12 7.46 -18.13 9.39
C GLY A 12 7.16 -16.84 10.14
N SER A 13 8.04 -16.40 11.04
CA SER A 13 7.85 -15.15 11.78
C SER A 13 7.92 -13.92 10.87
N LEU A 14 8.87 -13.90 9.93
CA LEU A 14 8.97 -12.83 8.93
C LEU A 14 7.78 -12.82 7.97
N THR A 15 7.30 -13.99 7.54
CA THR A 15 6.09 -14.09 6.71
C THR A 15 4.88 -13.55 7.46
N LEU A 16 4.70 -13.90 8.73
CA LEU A 16 3.58 -13.40 9.53
C LEU A 16 3.67 -11.88 9.73
N ALA A 17 4.87 -11.37 10.04
CA ALA A 17 5.09 -9.93 10.16
C ALA A 17 4.80 -9.19 8.85
N HIS A 18 5.13 -9.79 7.71
CA HIS A 18 4.82 -9.25 6.39
C HIS A 18 3.31 -9.24 6.12
N LEU A 19 2.63 -10.35 6.40
CA LEU A 19 1.17 -10.47 6.26
C LEU A 19 0.43 -9.45 7.12
N TRP A 20 0.92 -9.18 8.32
CA TRP A 20 0.32 -8.19 9.23
C TRP A 20 0.27 -6.78 8.64
N ILE A 21 1.23 -6.41 7.80
CA ILE A 21 1.28 -5.11 7.12
C ILE A 21 0.57 -5.18 5.76
N ALA A 22 0.76 -6.26 5.02
CA ALA A 22 0.24 -6.42 3.67
C ALA A 22 -1.29 -6.57 3.63
N LEU A 23 -1.87 -7.37 4.52
CA LEU A 23 -3.32 -7.64 4.50
C LEU A 23 -4.16 -6.38 4.73
N PRO A 24 -3.87 -5.50 5.72
CA PRO A 24 -4.58 -4.24 5.87
C PRO A 24 -4.45 -3.33 4.65
N ALA A 25 -3.24 -3.20 4.10
CA ALA A 25 -3.01 -2.36 2.92
C ALA A 25 -3.83 -2.86 1.72
N ILE A 26 -3.78 -4.16 1.42
CA ILE A 26 -4.55 -4.77 0.32
C ILE A 26 -6.05 -4.57 0.54
N ALA A 27 -6.54 -4.83 1.75
CA ALA A 27 -7.97 -4.69 2.06
C ALA A 27 -8.46 -3.24 1.86
N LEU A 28 -7.69 -2.26 2.32
CA LEU A 28 -8.01 -0.84 2.14
C LEU A 28 -7.91 -0.42 0.67
N SER A 29 -6.87 -0.86 -0.05
CA SER A 29 -6.73 -0.59 -1.49
C SER A 29 -7.91 -1.13 -2.28
N VAL A 30 -8.35 -2.35 -2.02
CA VAL A 30 -9.53 -2.94 -2.69
C VAL A 30 -10.79 -2.16 -2.32
N LEU A 31 -10.97 -1.86 -1.03
CA LEU A 31 -12.16 -1.16 -0.54
C LEU A 31 -12.29 0.25 -1.12
N LEU A 32 -11.18 0.95 -1.37
CA LEU A 32 -11.18 2.28 -1.98
C LEU A 32 -11.19 2.22 -3.51
N SER A 33 -10.37 1.37 -4.12
CA SER A 33 -10.19 1.35 -5.57
C SER A 33 -11.42 0.84 -6.31
N VAL A 34 -12.07 -0.21 -5.80
CA VAL A 34 -13.25 -0.80 -6.46
C VAL A 34 -14.40 0.21 -6.61
N PRO A 35 -14.85 0.94 -5.56
CA PRO A 35 -15.90 1.93 -5.74
C PRO A 35 -15.47 3.12 -6.58
N ILE A 36 -14.22 3.58 -6.46
CA ILE A 36 -13.69 4.68 -7.28
C ILE A 36 -13.69 4.29 -8.77
N ALA A 37 -13.18 3.11 -9.10
CA ALA A 37 -13.13 2.60 -10.47
C ALA A 37 -14.54 2.39 -11.03
N ARG A 38 -15.45 1.82 -10.23
CA ARG A 38 -16.85 1.65 -10.63
C ARG A 38 -17.50 3.01 -10.90
N TRP A 39 -17.33 3.98 -10.01
CA TRP A 39 -17.90 5.31 -10.22
C TRP A 39 -17.30 6.01 -11.45
N ALA A 40 -15.98 5.93 -11.64
CA ALA A 40 -15.31 6.51 -12.80
C ALA A 40 -15.81 5.90 -14.12
N ALA A 41 -16.08 4.59 -14.16
CA ALA A 41 -16.59 3.92 -15.35
C ALA A 41 -17.98 4.41 -15.81
N PHE A 42 -18.84 4.81 -14.86
CA PHE A 42 -20.21 5.26 -15.15
C PHE A 42 -20.38 6.80 -15.09
N SER A 43 -19.30 7.55 -14.83
CA SER A 43 -19.35 9.01 -14.68
C SER A 43 -18.69 9.72 -15.85
N ARG A 44 -19.30 10.81 -16.33
CA ARG A 44 -18.69 11.73 -17.31
C ARG A 44 -17.37 12.35 -16.84
N ARG A 45 -17.09 12.30 -15.53
CA ARG A 45 -15.84 12.79 -14.91
C ARG A 45 -14.78 11.70 -14.76
N GLY A 46 -15.05 10.46 -15.18
CA GLY A 46 -14.14 9.32 -15.06
C GLY A 46 -12.78 9.55 -15.73
N GLY A 47 -12.75 10.28 -16.85
CA GLY A 47 -11.51 10.60 -17.55
C GLY A 47 -10.50 11.37 -16.69
N TRP A 48 -10.94 12.40 -15.96
CA TRP A 48 -10.08 13.18 -15.06
C TRP A 48 -9.56 12.35 -13.89
N VAL A 49 -10.42 11.51 -13.32
CA VAL A 49 -10.07 10.60 -12.22
C VAL A 49 -9.00 9.62 -12.67
N LEU A 50 -9.18 9.02 -13.85
CA LEU A 50 -8.20 8.10 -14.42
C LEU A 50 -6.87 8.80 -14.70
N SER A 51 -6.87 10.02 -15.24
CA SER A 51 -5.65 10.80 -15.44
C SER A 51 -4.92 11.09 -14.13
N ALA A 52 -5.65 11.47 -13.07
CA ALA A 52 -5.05 11.70 -11.75
C ALA A 52 -4.46 10.43 -11.15
N LEU A 53 -5.15 9.30 -11.24
CA LEU A 53 -4.67 8.00 -10.77
C LEU A 53 -3.44 7.52 -11.57
N SER A 54 -3.42 7.73 -12.88
CA SER A 54 -2.25 7.42 -13.71
C SER A 54 -1.04 8.28 -13.34
N ALA A 55 -1.26 9.56 -13.00
CA ALA A 55 -0.20 10.42 -12.49
C ALA A 55 0.31 9.94 -11.13
N LEU A 56 -0.60 9.53 -10.23
CA LEU A 56 -0.24 8.96 -8.93
C LEU A 56 0.59 7.68 -9.07
N TYR A 57 0.23 6.80 -10.01
CA TYR A 57 0.99 5.57 -10.30
C TYR A 57 2.42 5.85 -10.82
N ALA A 58 2.63 7.01 -11.46
CA ALA A 58 3.96 7.42 -11.91
C ALA A 58 4.83 7.97 -10.76
N VAL A 59 4.27 8.23 -9.58
CA VAL A 59 5.02 8.73 -8.43
C VAL A 59 5.84 7.58 -7.81
N PRO A 60 7.16 7.76 -7.60
CA PRO A 60 7.97 6.74 -6.95
C PRO A 60 7.60 6.59 -5.47
N SER A 61 7.66 5.35 -4.98
CA SER A 61 7.28 5.01 -3.61
C SER A 61 8.24 5.55 -2.54
N LEU A 62 9.53 5.69 -2.86
CA LEU A 62 10.55 6.19 -1.92
C LEU A 62 10.23 7.61 -1.40
N PRO A 63 9.90 8.61 -2.25
CA PRO A 63 9.41 9.90 -1.78
C PRO A 63 8.13 9.84 -0.96
N LEU A 64 7.17 8.99 -1.34
CA LEU A 64 5.89 8.86 -0.63
C LEU A 64 6.09 8.42 0.82
N LEU A 65 7.05 7.52 1.08
CA LEU A 65 7.42 7.09 2.44
C LEU A 65 7.88 8.24 3.34
N ILE A 66 8.37 9.34 2.78
CA ILE A 66 8.83 10.53 3.51
C ILE A 66 7.72 11.58 3.60
N VAL A 67 6.99 11.81 2.50
CA VAL A 67 5.99 12.88 2.42
C VAL A 67 4.73 12.55 3.21
N ILE A 68 4.18 11.34 3.08
CA ILE A 68 2.96 10.92 3.78
C ILE A 68 3.04 11.09 5.32
N PRO A 69 4.09 10.62 6.02
CA PRO A 69 4.14 10.75 7.48
C PRO A 69 4.24 12.21 7.93
N MET A 70 4.83 13.11 7.12
CA MET A 70 4.84 14.54 7.43
C MET A 70 3.45 15.17 7.31
N ILE A 71 2.62 14.69 6.39
CA ILE A 71 1.23 15.17 6.23
C ILE A 71 0.33 14.59 7.32
N VAL A 72 0.44 13.30 7.61
CA VAL A 72 -0.45 12.58 8.54
C VAL A 72 -0.01 12.70 10.00
N GLY A 73 1.26 13.04 10.26
CA GLY A 73 1.80 13.20 11.62
C GLY A 73 2.16 11.86 12.29
N VAL A 74 2.60 10.86 11.51
CA VAL A 74 3.02 9.54 12.02
C VAL A 74 4.52 9.33 11.89
N ALA A 75 5.10 8.41 12.67
CA ALA A 75 6.52 8.12 12.59
C ALA A 75 6.90 7.47 11.25
N LEU A 76 8.05 7.86 10.70
CA LEU A 76 8.55 7.44 9.37
C LEU A 76 8.59 5.91 9.20
N ARG A 77 8.98 5.17 10.25
CA ARG A 77 9.13 3.71 10.25
C ARG A 77 7.96 2.97 10.91
N SER A 78 6.83 3.65 11.13
CA SER A 78 5.67 3.02 11.76
C SER A 78 4.94 2.08 10.80
N PRO A 79 4.32 1.00 11.30
CA PRO A 79 3.44 0.15 10.49
C PRO A 79 2.28 0.93 9.86
N ALA A 80 1.76 1.95 10.56
CA ALA A 80 0.71 2.83 10.03
C ALA A 80 1.16 3.59 8.78
N ASN A 81 2.38 4.15 8.78
CA ASN A 81 2.93 4.81 7.60
C ASN A 81 3.03 3.85 6.40
N MET A 82 3.52 2.63 6.65
CA MET A 82 3.63 1.61 5.60
C MET A 82 2.26 1.25 5.02
N VAL A 83 1.24 1.06 5.84
CA VAL A 83 -0.12 0.76 5.36
C VAL A 83 -0.68 1.91 4.53
N ILE A 84 -0.55 3.17 4.98
CA ILE A 84 -1.06 4.33 4.25
C ILE A 84 -0.37 4.48 2.90
N VAL A 85 0.96 4.42 2.88
CA VAL A 85 1.74 4.57 1.64
C VAL A 85 1.44 3.46 0.65
N LEU A 86 1.28 2.22 1.11
CA LEU A 86 0.97 1.06 0.25
C LEU A 86 -0.50 1.01 -0.18
N THR A 87 -1.38 1.81 0.43
CA THR A 87 -2.80 1.85 0.06
C THR A 87 -3.06 2.70 -1.19
N LEU A 88 -2.22 3.73 -1.40
CA LEU A 88 -2.35 4.78 -2.41
C LEU A 88 -1.51 4.48 -3.65
#